data_AF-A0A7C3QI13-F1
#
_entry.id   AF-A0A7C3QI13-F1
#
_cell.length_a   1.000
_cell.length_b   1.000
_cell.length_c   1.000
_cell.angle_alpha   90.00
_cell.angle_beta   90.00
_cell.angle_gamma   90.00
#
_symmetry.space_group_name_H-M   'P 1'
#
loop_
_entity.id
_entity.type
_entity.pdbx_description
1 polymer ?
#
loop_
_entity_poly.entity_id
_entity_poly.type
_entity_poly.pdbx_seq_one_letter_code
_entity_poly.pdbx_strand_id
1 'polypeptide(L)'
;MKWTRLAITILIPMLALPLLGQAIQSKQAQARPTSIITINPVLCGTLSASYDWDEDGDVDDLEGTAAMGACGVLGGTINVSGLAHILGGDAANPEPDDFAAIDMDGGQIHETDGELWIIAFVNDDDPVRFEAEEGLFQSSGDTTVVCPGFDEDCDGDGIRGDGAVAAKLLPAGAERGEATVRVQQGLDEMEETYTIVGEPHDIEITQLESAIQNGAPDCNMFAGAAEFPIVNNAAEKSVLLAKVLDDDGTGLTGALVVFETDDDEMAVTALPLAPTLDLGALGSGAPNVICGTDNPGAVTLTARITTGADEIGLSLDRAARQRDVEVEYTVQGLAT
;
A
#
# COMPACT_ATOMS: atom_id res chain seq x y z
N MET A 1 24.91 66.41 -75.09
CA MET A 1 25.23 64.96 -74.95
C MET A 1 26.43 64.80 -74.02
N LYS A 2 26.18 64.50 -72.75
CA LYS A 2 27.16 63.96 -71.80
C LYS A 2 26.36 63.02 -70.89
N TRP A 3 26.58 61.72 -71.06
CA TRP A 3 26.00 60.67 -70.23
C TRP A 3 26.89 60.49 -69.01
N THR A 4 26.38 60.82 -67.84
CA THR A 4 27.04 60.56 -66.56
C THR A 4 26.57 59.21 -66.05
N ARG A 5 27.49 58.26 -65.89
CA ARG A 5 27.23 56.94 -65.31
C ARG A 5 26.92 57.11 -63.82
N LEU A 6 25.72 56.72 -63.39
CA LEU A 6 25.37 56.57 -61.98
C LEU A 6 25.56 55.09 -61.60
N ALA A 7 26.44 54.83 -60.64
CA ALA A 7 26.63 53.53 -60.03
C ALA A 7 25.43 53.22 -59.14
N ILE A 8 24.71 52.12 -59.42
CA ILE A 8 23.67 51.58 -58.55
C ILE A 8 24.34 50.53 -57.65
N THR A 9 24.60 50.92 -56.41
CA THR A 9 24.95 50.00 -55.32
C THR A 9 23.68 49.31 -54.87
N ILE A 10 23.63 47.98 -55.03
CA ILE A 10 22.56 47.13 -54.50
C ILE A 10 22.75 47.04 -52.98
N LEU A 11 21.96 47.79 -52.23
CA LEU A 11 21.81 47.61 -50.78
C LEU A 11 20.71 46.57 -50.57
N ILE A 12 21.07 45.41 -50.04
CA ILE A 12 20.12 44.40 -49.55
C ILE A 12 19.65 44.88 -48.17
N PRO A 13 18.38 45.24 -47.95
CA PRO A 13 17.88 45.45 -46.60
C PRO A 13 17.57 44.09 -46.00
N MET A 14 18.44 43.63 -45.10
CA MET A 14 18.05 42.70 -44.04
C MET A 14 17.01 43.41 -43.16
N LEU A 15 15.73 43.30 -43.53
CA LEU A 15 14.63 43.53 -42.59
C LEU A 15 14.32 42.19 -41.95
N ALA A 16 15.00 41.94 -40.84
CA ALA A 16 14.63 40.87 -39.93
C ALA A 16 13.31 41.22 -39.24
N LEU A 17 12.53 40.15 -39.07
CA LEU A 17 11.17 40.02 -38.57
C LEU A 17 10.80 40.92 -37.37
N PRO A 18 9.50 41.26 -37.25
CA PRO A 18 8.97 41.85 -36.04
C PRO A 18 9.17 40.87 -34.88
N LEU A 19 9.78 41.37 -33.81
CA LEU A 19 9.71 40.79 -32.47
C LEU A 19 8.23 40.76 -32.06
N LEU A 20 7.54 39.70 -32.47
CA LEU A 20 6.43 39.15 -31.72
C LEU A 20 6.98 38.88 -30.33
N GLY A 21 6.58 39.73 -29.37
CA GLY A 21 6.60 39.39 -27.97
C GLY A 21 5.61 38.25 -27.72
N GLN A 22 5.95 37.07 -28.21
CA GLN A 22 5.66 35.88 -27.44
C GLN A 22 6.60 36.00 -26.25
N ALA A 23 6.04 36.32 -25.09
CA ALA A 23 6.64 35.88 -23.86
C ALA A 23 6.95 34.40 -24.09
N ILE A 24 8.23 34.10 -24.28
CA ILE A 24 8.75 32.78 -24.01
C ILE A 24 8.49 32.68 -22.51
N GLN A 25 7.31 32.18 -22.13
CA GLN A 25 7.15 31.50 -20.87
C GLN A 25 8.33 30.55 -20.87
N SER A 26 9.31 30.85 -20.02
CA SER A 26 10.31 29.85 -19.72
C SER A 26 9.52 28.61 -19.38
N LYS A 27 10.01 27.45 -19.79
CA LYS A 27 9.60 26.21 -19.16
C LYS A 27 10.00 26.33 -17.68
N GLN A 28 9.24 27.08 -16.88
CA GLN A 28 9.04 26.72 -15.49
C GLN A 28 8.66 25.26 -15.56
N ALA A 29 9.38 24.43 -14.80
CA ALA A 29 9.06 23.02 -14.64
C ALA A 29 7.55 22.96 -14.44
N GLN A 30 6.84 22.45 -15.46
CA GLN A 30 5.39 22.35 -15.39
C GLN A 30 5.11 21.33 -14.31
N ALA A 31 4.26 21.75 -13.37
CA ALA A 31 3.74 20.93 -12.31
C ALA A 31 3.24 19.61 -12.85
N ARG A 32 3.63 18.51 -12.21
CA ARG A 32 3.11 17.19 -12.53
C ARG A 32 2.95 16.44 -11.23
N PRO A 33 1.81 15.76 -11.04
CA PRO A 33 1.81 14.65 -10.12
C PRO A 33 2.99 13.74 -10.49
N THR A 34 3.79 13.36 -9.50
CA THR A 34 5.01 12.57 -9.75
C THR A 34 4.71 11.08 -9.62
N SER A 35 3.69 10.72 -8.84
CA SER A 35 3.20 9.36 -8.64
C SER A 35 1.82 9.38 -7.95
N ILE A 36 1.14 8.24 -8.00
CA ILE A 36 -0.07 7.93 -7.26
C ILE A 36 0.20 6.64 -6.48
N ILE A 37 -0.18 6.60 -5.21
CA ILE A 37 -0.10 5.41 -4.35
C ILE A 37 -1.49 5.10 -3.82
N THR A 38 -1.83 3.82 -3.72
CA THR A 38 -3.08 3.36 -3.14
C THR A 38 -2.83 2.55 -1.86
N ILE A 39 -3.50 2.87 -0.76
CA ILE A 39 -3.28 2.19 0.53
C ILE A 39 -4.61 1.75 1.14
N ASN A 40 -4.68 0.47 1.48
CA ASN A 40 -5.73 -0.10 2.30
C ASN A 40 -5.40 0.12 3.80
N PRO A 41 -6.27 0.78 4.57
CA PRO A 41 -6.01 1.08 5.98
C PRO A 41 -5.83 -0.17 6.86
N VAL A 42 -6.39 -1.31 6.46
CA VAL A 42 -6.22 -2.59 7.17
C VAL A 42 -4.76 -3.05 7.11
N LEU A 43 -4.07 -2.84 5.97
CA LEU A 43 -2.66 -3.17 5.84
C LEU A 43 -1.79 -2.28 6.74
N CYS A 44 -2.07 -0.97 6.75
CA CYS A 44 -1.38 -0.03 7.63
C CYS A 44 -1.44 -0.52 9.10
N GLY A 45 -2.65 -0.84 9.58
CA GLY A 45 -2.85 -1.27 10.96
C GLY A 45 -2.32 -2.66 11.31
N THR A 46 -2.04 -3.53 10.35
CA THR A 46 -1.47 -4.87 10.62
C THR A 46 0.04 -4.93 10.47
N LEU A 47 0.61 -4.14 9.56
CA LEU A 47 2.06 -3.99 9.42
C LEU A 47 2.69 -3.16 10.54
N SER A 48 1.83 -2.43 11.26
CA SER A 48 2.06 -1.77 12.55
C SER A 48 2.89 -2.57 13.58
N ALA A 49 2.86 -3.90 13.56
CA ALA A 49 3.59 -4.74 14.51
C ALA A 49 4.91 -5.32 13.95
N SER A 50 5.26 -4.98 12.70
CA SER A 50 6.39 -5.59 11.97
C SER A 50 7.52 -4.61 11.65
N TYR A 51 7.39 -3.33 12.05
CA TYR A 51 8.40 -2.29 11.83
C TYR A 51 8.78 -1.63 13.16
N ASP A 52 9.94 -0.98 13.18
CA ASP A 52 10.42 -0.13 14.26
C ASP A 52 9.77 1.26 14.10
N TRP A 53 8.58 1.44 14.67
CA TRP A 53 7.74 2.64 14.46
C TRP A 53 8.14 3.85 15.32
N ASP A 54 8.98 3.67 16.33
CA ASP A 54 9.48 4.77 17.17
C ASP A 54 10.99 5.06 16.98
N GLU A 55 11.61 4.38 16.01
CA GLU A 55 12.99 4.56 15.54
C GLU A 55 14.04 4.36 16.64
N ASP A 56 13.75 3.53 17.64
CA ASP A 56 14.65 3.31 18.76
C ASP A 56 15.67 2.19 18.53
N GLY A 57 15.50 1.44 17.43
CA GLY A 57 16.43 0.43 16.93
C GLY A 57 15.98 -1.00 17.19
N ASP A 58 14.79 -1.22 17.74
CA ASP A 58 14.17 -2.53 17.88
C ASP A 58 12.69 -2.56 17.41
N VAL A 59 12.05 -3.73 17.55
CA VAL A 59 10.62 -3.92 17.27
C VAL A 59 10.05 -4.56 18.53
N ASP A 60 9.40 -3.77 19.37
CA ASP A 60 8.79 -4.13 20.65
C ASP A 60 7.26 -3.85 20.71
N ASP A 61 6.71 -3.70 21.92
CA ASP A 61 5.27 -3.49 22.14
C ASP A 61 4.85 -2.01 22.10
N LEU A 62 5.80 -1.07 22.05
CA LEU A 62 5.56 0.37 21.94
C LEU A 62 5.20 0.79 20.51
N GLU A 63 5.72 0.08 19.52
CA GLU A 63 5.56 0.32 18.09
C GLU A 63 4.11 0.08 17.67
N GLY A 64 3.49 -0.99 18.17
CA GLY A 64 2.07 -1.26 17.94
C GLY A 64 1.16 -0.11 18.41
N THR A 65 1.54 0.60 19.48
CA THR A 65 0.78 1.75 19.99
C THR A 65 1.00 3.01 19.13
N ALA A 66 2.22 3.27 18.68
CA ALA A 66 2.54 4.39 17.78
C ALA A 66 1.88 4.21 16.40
N ALA A 67 1.96 3.00 15.86
CA ALA A 67 1.44 2.65 14.55
C ALA A 67 -0.10 2.62 14.48
N MET A 68 -0.77 2.08 15.50
CA MET A 68 -2.23 2.20 15.61
C MET A 68 -2.68 3.65 15.75
N GLY A 69 -1.86 4.52 16.36
CA GLY A 69 -2.07 5.97 16.35
C GLY A 69 -2.03 6.55 14.95
N ALA A 70 -1.00 6.23 14.16
CA ALA A 70 -0.81 6.71 12.80
C ALA A 70 -1.88 6.21 11.81
N CYS A 71 -2.13 4.90 11.79
CA CYS A 71 -3.15 4.30 10.93
C CYS A 71 -4.57 4.63 11.41
N GLY A 72 -4.77 4.86 12.70
CA GLY A 72 -6.02 5.40 13.26
C GLY A 72 -6.29 6.84 12.81
N VAL A 73 -5.24 7.66 12.60
CA VAL A 73 -5.36 9.02 12.06
C VAL A 73 -5.84 8.99 10.60
N LEU A 74 -5.36 8.05 9.77
CA LEU A 74 -5.93 7.82 8.43
C LEU A 74 -7.44 7.61 8.50
N GLY A 75 -7.97 6.92 9.51
CA GLY A 75 -9.41 6.70 9.67
C GLY A 75 -10.27 7.97 9.90
N GLY A 76 -9.67 9.12 10.25
CA GLY A 76 -10.40 10.32 10.69
C GLY A 76 -10.07 11.62 9.95
N THR A 77 -8.80 12.03 9.93
CA THR A 77 -8.31 13.27 9.32
C THR A 77 -6.99 12.97 8.64
N ILE A 78 -6.91 13.26 7.35
CA ILE A 78 -5.74 12.95 6.52
C ILE A 78 -4.55 13.73 7.08
N ASN A 79 -3.48 13.03 7.44
CA ASN A 79 -2.20 13.62 7.83
C ASN A 79 -1.08 12.79 7.19
N VAL A 80 -0.91 12.97 5.88
CA VAL A 80 0.05 12.20 5.06
C VAL A 80 1.48 12.43 5.55
N SER A 81 1.81 13.66 5.88
CA SER A 81 3.09 14.10 6.44
C SER A 81 3.43 13.40 7.75
N GLY A 82 2.45 13.27 8.66
CA GLY A 82 2.60 12.52 9.91
C GLY A 82 2.82 11.03 9.68
N LEU A 83 2.14 10.43 8.70
CA LEU A 83 2.34 9.04 8.33
C LEU A 83 3.73 8.81 7.72
N ALA A 84 4.17 9.66 6.78
CA ALA A 84 5.49 9.57 6.18
C ALA A 84 6.60 9.69 7.22
N HIS A 85 6.49 10.64 8.16
CA HIS A 85 7.44 10.78 9.26
C HIS A 85 7.64 9.47 10.03
N ILE A 86 6.53 8.79 10.30
CA ILE A 86 6.49 7.58 11.11
C ILE A 86 7.04 6.36 10.34
N LEU A 87 6.88 6.35 9.01
CA LEU A 87 7.47 5.32 8.14
C LEU A 87 8.97 5.56 7.86
N GLY A 88 9.60 6.52 8.56
CA GLY A 88 11.01 6.87 8.41
C GLY A 88 11.31 7.86 7.26
N GLY A 89 10.26 8.53 6.75
CA GLY A 89 10.32 9.52 5.67
C GLY A 89 10.47 10.98 6.15
N ASP A 90 10.62 11.91 5.20
CA ASP A 90 10.66 13.35 5.52
C ASP A 90 9.25 13.89 5.79
N ALA A 91 8.97 14.14 7.06
CA ALA A 91 7.69 14.70 7.53
C ALA A 91 7.27 16.00 6.82
N ALA A 92 8.22 16.79 6.30
CA ALA A 92 7.93 18.06 5.66
C ALA A 92 7.71 17.94 4.15
N ASN A 93 8.09 16.81 3.56
CA ASN A 93 7.99 16.57 2.13
C ASN A 93 7.91 15.05 1.87
N PRO A 94 6.77 14.42 2.16
CA PRO A 94 6.54 13.00 1.89
C PRO A 94 6.88 12.65 0.44
N GLU A 95 7.62 11.56 0.26
CA GLU A 95 7.97 10.98 -1.03
C GLU A 95 7.27 9.63 -1.23
N PRO A 96 7.12 9.16 -2.48
CA PRO A 96 6.43 7.89 -2.76
C PRO A 96 7.10 6.69 -2.08
N ASP A 97 8.43 6.71 -2.02
CA ASP A 97 9.23 5.64 -1.41
C ASP A 97 8.96 5.50 0.11
N ASP A 98 8.46 6.56 0.77
CA ASP A 98 8.11 6.52 2.20
C ASP A 98 6.92 5.60 2.49
N PHE A 99 6.09 5.28 1.48
CA PHE A 99 4.87 4.48 1.62
C PHE A 99 5.02 3.05 1.06
N ALA A 100 6.18 2.71 0.49
CA ALA A 100 6.43 1.40 -0.11
C ALA A 100 6.25 0.22 0.88
N ALA A 101 6.41 0.49 2.18
CA ALA A 101 6.21 -0.48 3.25
C ALA A 101 4.74 -0.90 3.44
N ILE A 102 3.77 -0.06 3.04
CA ILE A 102 2.34 -0.29 3.27
C ILE A 102 1.52 -0.42 1.98
N ASP A 103 2.04 0.06 0.84
CA ASP A 103 1.50 -0.18 -0.50
C ASP A 103 1.79 -1.62 -0.96
N MET A 104 1.14 -2.58 -0.30
CA MET A 104 1.28 -4.03 -0.58
C MET A 104 -0.06 -4.70 -0.88
N ASP A 105 -1.14 -3.93 -1.07
CA ASP A 105 -2.46 -4.46 -1.42
C ASP A 105 -2.66 -4.61 -2.93
N GLY A 106 -1.78 -4.06 -3.77
CA GLY A 106 -1.97 -4.07 -5.22
C GLY A 106 -3.22 -3.32 -5.67
N GLY A 107 -3.68 -2.32 -4.89
CA GLY A 107 -4.80 -1.47 -5.24
C GLY A 107 -6.17 -2.18 -5.23
N GLN A 108 -6.42 -3.10 -4.30
CA GLN A 108 -7.73 -3.74 -4.17
C GLN A 108 -8.66 -3.04 -3.16
N ILE A 109 -9.94 -2.95 -3.50
CA ILE A 109 -11.02 -2.47 -2.63
C ILE A 109 -12.13 -3.52 -2.53
N HIS A 110 -12.48 -3.93 -1.31
CA HIS A 110 -13.55 -4.91 -1.08
C HIS A 110 -14.91 -4.22 -1.24
N GLU A 111 -15.83 -4.83 -1.97
CA GLU A 111 -17.06 -4.18 -2.44
C GLU A 111 -18.02 -3.66 -1.36
N THR A 112 -17.98 -4.20 -0.13
CA THR A 112 -18.92 -3.85 0.95
C THR A 112 -18.32 -2.89 1.96
N ASP A 113 -17.10 -3.16 2.42
CA ASP A 113 -16.45 -2.44 3.52
C ASP A 113 -15.01 -2.02 3.21
N GLY A 114 -14.54 -2.27 1.98
CA GLY A 114 -13.23 -1.85 1.53
C GLY A 114 -13.07 -0.34 1.49
N GLU A 115 -11.84 0.10 1.72
CA GLU A 115 -11.46 1.50 1.65
C GLU A 115 -10.11 1.59 0.94
N LEU A 116 -9.97 2.60 0.07
CA LEU A 116 -8.72 2.85 -0.65
C LEU A 116 -8.32 4.31 -0.46
N TRP A 117 -7.16 4.54 0.17
CA TRP A 117 -6.54 5.85 0.21
C TRP A 117 -5.76 6.07 -1.06
N ILE A 118 -6.03 7.17 -1.75
CA ILE A 118 -5.33 7.55 -2.97
C ILE A 118 -4.47 8.74 -2.63
N ILE A 119 -3.16 8.57 -2.63
CA ILE A 119 -2.18 9.61 -2.33
C ILE A 119 -1.53 10.04 -3.65
N ALA A 120 -1.61 11.33 -3.94
CA ALA A 120 -1.00 11.95 -5.10
C ALA A 120 0.13 12.88 -4.66
N PHE A 121 1.32 12.69 -5.23
CA PHE A 121 2.48 13.52 -4.90
C PHE A 121 2.55 14.70 -5.85
N VAL A 122 2.55 15.90 -5.31
CA VAL A 122 2.38 17.16 -6.05
C VAL A 122 3.56 18.10 -5.86
N ASN A 123 3.77 19.00 -6.82
CA ASN A 123 4.95 19.88 -6.83
C ASN A 123 4.64 21.32 -7.27
N ASP A 124 3.37 21.74 -7.21
CA ASP A 124 2.89 23.09 -7.51
C ASP A 124 1.64 23.43 -6.69
N ASP A 125 1.27 24.71 -6.70
CA ASP A 125 0.15 25.28 -5.94
C ASP A 125 -1.22 25.15 -6.68
N ASP A 126 -1.25 24.47 -7.82
CA ASP A 126 -2.47 24.31 -8.62
C ASP A 126 -3.46 23.35 -7.93
N PRO A 127 -4.78 23.59 -8.03
CA PRO A 127 -5.78 22.70 -7.45
C PRO A 127 -5.64 21.27 -7.94
N VAL A 128 -5.81 20.32 -7.02
CA VAL A 128 -5.77 18.89 -7.31
C VAL A 128 -7.19 18.36 -7.41
N ARG A 129 -7.46 17.59 -8.47
CA ARG A 129 -8.74 16.94 -8.71
C ARG A 129 -8.53 15.44 -8.78
N PHE A 130 -9.25 14.71 -7.94
CA PHE A 130 -9.37 13.26 -8.05
C PHE A 130 -10.67 12.92 -8.77
N GLU A 131 -10.62 11.97 -9.69
CA GLU A 131 -11.77 11.43 -10.42
C GLU A 131 -11.65 9.90 -10.49
N ALA A 132 -12.67 9.17 -10.03
CA ALA A 132 -12.69 7.72 -10.06
C ALA A 132 -13.78 7.23 -11.03
N GLU A 133 -13.48 6.18 -11.80
CA GLU A 133 -14.47 5.54 -12.69
C GLU A 133 -15.57 4.83 -11.90
N GLU A 134 -15.17 4.16 -10.82
CA GLU A 134 -16.04 3.49 -9.86
C GLU A 134 -15.82 4.03 -8.43
N GLY A 135 -16.76 3.74 -7.53
CA GLY A 135 -16.69 4.20 -6.15
C GLY A 135 -17.01 5.68 -5.93
N LEU A 136 -17.05 6.10 -4.67
CA LEU A 136 -17.34 7.48 -4.25
C LEU A 136 -16.29 7.96 -3.26
N PHE A 137 -15.85 9.21 -3.43
CA PHE A 137 -14.96 9.84 -2.47
C PHE A 137 -15.72 10.18 -1.19
N GLN A 138 -15.18 9.78 -0.03
CA GLN A 138 -15.89 9.91 1.26
C GLN A 138 -16.27 11.37 1.58
N SER A 139 -15.42 12.33 1.21
CA SER A 139 -15.60 13.75 1.53
C SER A 139 -16.74 14.42 0.75
N SER A 140 -17.02 13.96 -0.47
CA SER A 140 -18.06 14.53 -1.34
C SER A 140 -19.29 13.64 -1.49
N GLY A 141 -19.12 12.31 -1.40
CA GLY A 141 -20.12 11.35 -1.85
C GLY A 141 -20.29 11.31 -3.37
N ASP A 142 -19.31 11.83 -4.12
CA ASP A 142 -19.28 11.89 -5.58
C ASP A 142 -18.05 11.14 -6.12
N THR A 143 -18.06 10.79 -7.41
CA THR A 143 -16.90 10.20 -8.13
C THR A 143 -15.78 11.21 -8.39
N THR A 144 -15.94 12.46 -7.96
CA THR A 144 -14.95 13.52 -8.10
C THR A 144 -14.83 14.30 -6.79
N VAL A 145 -13.60 14.63 -6.41
CA VAL A 145 -13.30 15.62 -5.37
C VAL A 145 -12.24 16.59 -5.88
N VAL A 146 -12.35 17.85 -5.47
CA VAL A 146 -11.39 18.91 -5.80
C VAL A 146 -10.83 19.49 -4.51
N CYS A 147 -9.52 19.35 -4.32
CA CYS A 147 -8.77 20.02 -3.28
C CYS A 147 -8.45 21.45 -3.74
N PRO A 148 -9.01 22.49 -3.09
CA PRO A 148 -8.80 23.86 -3.51
C PRO A 148 -7.36 24.30 -3.21
N GLY A 149 -6.70 25.01 -4.13
CA GLY A 149 -5.31 25.48 -3.99
C GLY A 149 -5.03 26.55 -2.90
N PHE A 150 -5.83 26.62 -1.85
CA PHE A 150 -5.48 27.30 -0.60
C PHE A 150 -5.04 26.31 0.49
N ASP A 151 -5.24 25.02 0.25
CA ASP A 151 -5.07 23.89 1.16
C ASP A 151 -4.85 22.65 0.26
N GLU A 152 -3.60 22.46 -0.14
CA GLU A 152 -3.24 21.66 -1.31
C GLU A 152 -3.49 20.16 -1.10
N ASP A 153 -3.45 19.68 0.15
CA ASP A 153 -3.61 18.28 0.54
C ASP A 153 -5.01 17.92 1.08
N CYS A 154 -5.97 18.86 1.03
CA CYS A 154 -7.31 18.72 1.60
C CYS A 154 -7.34 18.52 3.14
N ASP A 155 -6.29 18.88 3.88
CA ASP A 155 -6.19 18.60 5.32
C ASP A 155 -6.61 19.78 6.25
N GLY A 156 -6.68 21.00 5.71
CA GLY A 156 -7.15 22.20 6.37
C GLY A 156 -6.08 22.97 7.15
N ASP A 157 -4.80 22.67 6.98
CA ASP A 157 -3.71 23.26 7.76
C ASP A 157 -3.21 24.61 7.20
N GLY A 158 -3.50 24.88 5.93
CA GLY A 158 -3.17 26.13 5.24
C GLY A 158 -1.68 26.31 4.91
N ILE A 159 -0.90 25.23 4.96
CA ILE A 159 0.47 25.14 4.44
C ILE A 159 0.38 24.77 2.95
N ARG A 160 1.36 25.25 2.17
CA ARG A 160 1.44 25.02 0.73
C ARG A 160 2.70 24.21 0.44
N GLY A 161 2.60 23.24 -0.45
CA GLY A 161 3.71 22.49 -0.98
C GLY A 161 4.16 21.32 -0.11
N ASP A 162 3.25 20.71 0.65
CA ASP A 162 3.49 19.61 1.59
C ASP A 162 3.72 18.26 0.86
N GLY A 163 4.06 18.31 -0.43
CA GLY A 163 4.54 17.18 -1.24
C GLY A 163 3.49 16.16 -1.65
N ALA A 164 2.37 16.03 -0.93
CA ALA A 164 1.35 15.02 -1.19
C ALA A 164 -0.07 15.47 -0.83
N VAL A 165 -1.07 14.88 -1.49
CA VAL A 165 -2.51 15.11 -1.31
C VAL A 165 -3.19 13.76 -1.24
N ALA A 166 -4.13 13.55 -0.33
CA ALA A 166 -4.85 12.28 -0.28
C ALA A 166 -6.37 12.42 -0.38
N ALA A 167 -7.00 11.39 -0.92
CA ALA A 167 -8.45 11.24 -0.96
C ALA A 167 -8.84 9.80 -0.63
N LYS A 168 -9.94 9.65 0.13
CA LYS A 168 -10.49 8.33 0.46
C LYS A 168 -11.55 7.91 -0.54
N LEU A 169 -11.35 6.78 -1.20
CA LEU A 169 -12.32 6.16 -2.08
C LEU A 169 -13.02 4.99 -1.38
N LEU A 170 -14.35 4.92 -1.53
CA LEU A 170 -15.21 3.84 -1.04
C LEU A 170 -15.88 3.16 -2.24
N PRO A 171 -16.15 1.84 -2.19
CA PRO A 171 -16.75 1.12 -3.32
C PRO A 171 -18.18 1.59 -3.60
N ALA A 172 -18.95 1.93 -2.55
CA ALA A 172 -20.26 2.57 -2.63
C ALA A 172 -21.26 1.95 -3.65
N GLY A 173 -21.27 0.63 -3.77
CA GLY A 173 -22.16 -0.10 -4.69
C GLY A 173 -21.65 -0.19 -6.13
N ALA A 174 -20.37 0.12 -6.34
CA ALA A 174 -19.67 -0.11 -7.59
C ALA A 174 -19.65 -1.57 -8.01
N GLU A 175 -19.45 -1.81 -9.31
CA GLU A 175 -19.32 -3.14 -9.86
C GLU A 175 -17.91 -3.71 -9.60
N ARG A 176 -17.80 -5.01 -9.31
CA ARG A 176 -16.52 -5.69 -9.22
C ARG A 176 -15.76 -5.63 -10.55
N GLY A 177 -14.45 -5.50 -10.49
CA GLY A 177 -13.56 -5.47 -11.64
C GLY A 177 -12.52 -4.36 -11.56
N GLU A 178 -11.74 -4.26 -12.63
CA GLU A 178 -10.73 -3.23 -12.82
C GLU A 178 -11.41 -1.86 -13.06
N ALA A 179 -10.89 -0.83 -12.40
CA ALA A 179 -11.34 0.55 -12.54
C ALA A 179 -10.15 1.50 -12.44
N THR A 180 -10.32 2.73 -12.92
CA THR A 180 -9.25 3.74 -12.94
C THR A 180 -9.54 4.88 -11.97
N VAL A 181 -8.52 5.35 -11.28
CA VAL A 181 -8.52 6.67 -10.64
C VAL A 181 -7.60 7.60 -11.40
N ARG A 182 -8.04 8.84 -11.58
CA ARG A 182 -7.31 9.90 -12.25
C ARG A 182 -7.05 11.01 -11.27
N VAL A 183 -5.82 11.51 -11.27
CA VAL A 183 -5.42 12.69 -10.52
C VAL A 183 -4.93 13.74 -11.48
N GLN A 184 -5.59 14.89 -11.44
CA GLN A 184 -5.24 16.05 -12.25
C GLN A 184 -4.74 17.18 -11.35
N GLN A 185 -3.58 17.74 -11.70
CA GLN A 185 -3.08 19.00 -11.14
C GLN A 185 -2.85 19.99 -12.29
N GLY A 186 -3.62 21.09 -12.30
CA GLY A 186 -3.57 22.04 -13.40
C GLY A 186 -3.99 21.40 -14.74
N LEU A 187 -3.05 21.30 -15.69
CA LEU A 187 -3.26 20.68 -17.01
C LEU A 187 -2.68 19.26 -17.14
N ASP A 188 -1.93 18.80 -16.14
CA ASP A 188 -1.28 17.50 -16.14
C ASP A 188 -2.16 16.49 -15.39
N GLU A 189 -2.19 15.26 -15.89
CA GLU A 189 -3.04 14.17 -15.41
C GLU A 189 -2.20 12.89 -15.29
N MET A 190 -2.44 12.14 -14.22
CA MET A 190 -1.98 10.76 -14.03
C MET A 190 -3.17 9.86 -13.77
N GLU A 191 -3.02 8.59 -14.13
CA GLU A 191 -4.02 7.56 -13.93
C GLU A 191 -3.35 6.37 -13.25
N GLU A 192 -4.07 5.75 -12.31
CA GLU A 192 -3.67 4.51 -11.65
C GLU A 192 -4.85 3.54 -11.69
N THR A 193 -4.55 2.25 -11.80
CA THR A 193 -5.57 1.20 -11.83
C THR A 193 -5.77 0.64 -10.44
N TYR A 194 -7.03 0.40 -10.08
CA TYR A 194 -7.40 -0.33 -8.87
C TYR A 194 -8.45 -1.38 -9.23
N THR A 195 -8.66 -2.36 -8.34
CA THR A 195 -9.62 -3.44 -8.58
C THR A 195 -10.64 -3.52 -7.45
N ILE A 196 -11.91 -3.48 -7.80
CA ILE A 196 -13.01 -3.78 -6.89
C ILE A 196 -13.20 -5.29 -6.85
N VAL A 197 -13.00 -5.88 -5.68
CA VAL A 197 -13.08 -7.33 -5.46
C VAL A 197 -14.25 -7.67 -4.56
N GLY A 198 -14.66 -8.94 -4.61
CA GLY A 198 -15.62 -9.44 -3.66
C GLY A 198 -15.08 -9.49 -2.25
N GLU A 199 -15.97 -9.86 -1.35
CA GLU A 199 -15.64 -10.03 0.05
C GLU A 199 -14.99 -11.39 0.34
N PRO A 200 -14.19 -11.52 1.41
CA PRO A 200 -13.63 -12.80 1.83
C PRO A 200 -14.71 -13.90 1.95
N HIS A 201 -14.53 -14.98 1.19
CA HIS A 201 -15.46 -16.10 1.08
C HIS A 201 -14.81 -17.46 1.36
N ASP A 202 -13.65 -17.74 0.75
CA ASP A 202 -12.89 -18.98 0.92
C ASP A 202 -11.44 -18.71 1.31
N ILE A 203 -10.79 -19.71 1.91
CA ILE A 203 -9.36 -19.69 2.24
C ILE A 203 -8.71 -20.97 1.76
N GLU A 204 -7.53 -20.87 1.19
CA GLU A 204 -6.71 -22.00 0.75
C GLU A 204 -5.31 -21.87 1.33
N ILE A 205 -4.74 -22.97 1.81
CA ILE A 205 -3.37 -22.95 2.35
C ILE A 205 -2.46 -23.72 1.40
N THR A 206 -1.40 -23.06 0.95
CA THR A 206 -0.31 -23.69 0.20
C THR A 206 0.93 -23.75 1.08
N GLN A 207 1.45 -24.95 1.29
CA GLN A 207 2.77 -25.14 1.86
C GLN A 207 3.82 -24.94 0.76
N LEU A 208 4.72 -23.96 0.94
CA LEU A 208 5.80 -23.70 -0.01
C LEU A 208 7.01 -24.59 0.27
N GLU A 209 7.31 -24.85 1.55
CA GLU A 209 8.38 -25.75 1.98
C GLU A 209 7.91 -26.76 3.02
N SER A 210 8.35 -28.01 2.92
CA SER A 210 7.81 -29.12 3.73
C SER A 210 8.62 -29.52 4.96
N ALA A 211 9.72 -28.84 5.27
CA ALA A 211 10.64 -29.26 6.32
C ALA A 211 10.78 -28.19 7.41
N ILE A 212 10.31 -28.51 8.61
CA ILE A 212 10.60 -27.75 9.82
C ILE A 212 11.73 -28.49 10.54
N GLN A 213 12.86 -27.82 10.76
CA GLN A 213 13.94 -28.35 11.59
C GLN A 213 13.72 -27.91 13.05
N ASN A 214 14.05 -28.79 13.99
CA ASN A 214 13.99 -28.51 15.43
C ASN A 214 15.06 -27.48 15.82
N GLY A 215 14.70 -26.54 16.71
CA GLY A 215 15.64 -25.58 17.27
C GLY A 215 15.94 -24.40 16.35
N ALA A 216 14.91 -23.84 15.70
CA ALA A 216 14.98 -22.55 15.03
C ALA A 216 14.56 -21.44 16.03
N PRO A 217 15.48 -20.91 16.87
CA PRO A 217 15.13 -20.04 17.99
C PRO A 217 14.52 -18.70 17.56
N ASP A 218 14.80 -18.25 16.34
CA ASP A 218 14.30 -16.99 15.81
C ASP A 218 13.14 -17.26 14.85
N CYS A 219 11.93 -17.33 15.40
CA CYS A 219 10.70 -17.26 14.61
C CYS A 219 10.38 -15.83 14.16
N ASN A 220 11.42 -15.09 13.80
CA ASN A 220 11.30 -13.74 13.30
C ASN A 220 10.80 -13.77 11.86
N MET A 221 9.89 -12.85 11.60
CA MET A 221 9.35 -12.50 10.30
C MET A 221 10.40 -11.85 9.39
N PHE A 222 10.02 -11.71 8.12
CA PHE A 222 10.61 -10.78 7.17
C PHE A 222 9.98 -9.39 7.37
N ALA A 223 10.73 -8.31 7.13
CA ALA A 223 10.25 -6.95 7.30
C ALA A 223 9.31 -6.48 6.16
N GLY A 224 9.05 -7.29 5.12
CA GLY A 224 8.09 -6.94 4.06
C GLY A 224 8.00 -7.95 2.91
N ALA A 225 7.04 -7.77 1.99
CA ALA A 225 6.79 -8.70 0.87
C ALA A 225 8.02 -8.98 0.00
N ALA A 226 8.92 -8.01 -0.16
CA ALA A 226 10.16 -8.15 -0.93
C ALA A 226 11.19 -9.11 -0.29
N GLU A 227 11.13 -9.30 1.03
CA GLU A 227 12.02 -10.19 1.78
C GLU A 227 11.50 -11.63 1.89
N PHE A 228 10.20 -11.83 1.63
CA PHE A 228 9.57 -13.15 1.66
C PHE A 228 10.30 -14.21 0.82
N PRO A 229 10.72 -13.93 -0.44
CA PRO A 229 11.48 -14.90 -1.23
C PRO A 229 12.84 -15.28 -0.62
N ILE A 230 13.44 -14.40 0.20
CA ILE A 230 14.73 -14.67 0.84
C ILE A 230 14.53 -15.66 1.99
N VAL A 231 13.52 -15.43 2.83
CA VAL A 231 13.16 -16.32 3.95
C VAL A 231 12.67 -17.67 3.47
N ASN A 232 11.92 -17.70 2.35
CA ASN A 232 11.47 -18.95 1.74
C ASN A 232 12.62 -19.89 1.32
N ASN A 233 13.87 -19.40 1.25
CA ASN A 233 15.03 -20.25 0.94
C ASN A 233 15.82 -20.69 2.19
N ALA A 234 15.35 -20.39 3.41
CA ALA A 234 16.03 -20.76 4.65
C ALA A 234 15.62 -22.17 5.12
N ALA A 235 16.59 -23.09 5.19
CA ALA A 235 16.39 -24.54 5.36
C ALA A 235 15.80 -25.02 6.71
N GLU A 236 15.45 -24.12 7.61
CA GLU A 236 15.07 -24.41 9.01
C GLU A 236 13.61 -24.06 9.32
N LYS A 237 12.84 -23.59 8.33
CA LYS A 237 11.51 -23.02 8.50
C LYS A 237 10.53 -23.60 7.47
N SER A 238 9.26 -23.78 7.85
CA SER A 238 8.20 -24.03 6.86
C SER A 238 7.49 -22.73 6.55
N VAL A 239 7.45 -22.37 5.27
CA VAL A 239 6.75 -21.17 4.81
C VAL A 239 5.40 -21.55 4.24
N LEU A 240 4.38 -20.87 4.72
CA LEU A 240 2.99 -21.08 4.35
C LEU A 240 2.43 -19.84 3.70
N LEU A 241 1.53 -20.06 2.77
CA LEU A 241 0.79 -19.02 2.11
C LEU A 241 -0.69 -19.35 2.22
N ALA A 242 -1.43 -18.55 2.99
CA ALA A 242 -2.88 -18.63 3.03
C ALA A 242 -3.48 -17.64 2.01
N LYS A 243 -4.11 -18.16 0.97
CA LYS A 243 -4.83 -17.35 -0.02
C LYS A 243 -6.26 -17.18 0.43
N VAL A 244 -6.73 -15.95 0.47
CA VAL A 244 -8.15 -15.65 0.71
C VAL A 244 -8.77 -15.33 -0.64
N LEU A 245 -9.93 -15.93 -0.91
CA LEU A 245 -10.66 -15.79 -2.17
C LEU A 245 -12.05 -15.21 -1.93
N ASP A 246 -12.56 -14.44 -2.87
CA ASP A 246 -14.00 -14.12 -2.93
C ASP A 246 -14.82 -15.27 -3.51
N ASP A 247 -16.14 -15.08 -3.61
CA ASP A 247 -17.08 -16.07 -4.14
C ASP A 247 -16.95 -16.30 -5.66
N ASP A 248 -16.21 -15.45 -6.37
CA ASP A 248 -15.82 -15.64 -7.77
C ASP A 248 -14.48 -16.39 -7.91
N GLY A 249 -13.78 -16.64 -6.80
CA GLY A 249 -12.45 -17.26 -6.77
C GLY A 249 -11.30 -16.28 -7.03
N THR A 250 -11.55 -14.99 -6.92
CA THR A 250 -10.52 -13.92 -7.04
C THR A 250 -9.70 -13.84 -5.76
N GLY A 251 -8.37 -13.80 -5.88
CA GLY A 251 -7.49 -13.65 -4.72
C GLY A 251 -7.54 -12.24 -4.12
N LEU A 252 -7.75 -12.17 -2.81
CA LEU A 252 -7.94 -10.93 -2.08
C LEU A 252 -6.66 -10.49 -1.35
N THR A 253 -6.34 -9.20 -1.42
CA THR A 253 -5.37 -8.52 -0.55
C THR A 253 -6.09 -7.76 0.57
N GLY A 254 -5.38 -7.41 1.64
CA GLY A 254 -5.94 -6.72 2.81
C GLY A 254 -6.85 -7.58 3.70
N ALA A 255 -7.11 -8.84 3.35
CA ALA A 255 -7.87 -9.76 4.20
C ALA A 255 -6.99 -10.27 5.35
N LEU A 256 -7.55 -10.37 6.55
CA LEU A 256 -6.78 -10.79 7.72
C LEU A 256 -6.91 -12.30 7.95
N VAL A 257 -5.77 -12.96 8.18
CA VAL A 257 -5.70 -14.39 8.45
C VAL A 257 -5.07 -14.63 9.81
N VAL A 258 -5.83 -15.27 10.71
CA VAL A 258 -5.34 -15.76 11.98
C VAL A 258 -4.73 -17.14 11.78
N PHE A 259 -3.54 -17.37 12.31
CA PHE A 259 -2.85 -18.65 12.30
C PHE A 259 -2.69 -19.18 13.73
N GLU A 260 -3.07 -20.43 13.94
CA GLU A 260 -2.97 -21.10 15.24
C GLU A 260 -2.44 -22.51 15.07
N THR A 261 -1.54 -22.94 15.96
CA THR A 261 -1.14 -24.33 16.12
C THR A 261 -1.96 -24.99 17.23
N ASP A 262 -2.22 -26.28 17.09
CA ASP A 262 -2.87 -27.08 18.15
C ASP A 262 -1.93 -27.42 19.33
N ASP A 263 -0.62 -27.22 19.16
CA ASP A 263 0.42 -27.44 20.18
C ASP A 263 1.59 -26.42 20.01
N ASP A 264 1.58 -25.37 20.82
CA ASP A 264 2.61 -24.32 20.86
C ASP A 264 3.93 -24.80 21.49
N GLU A 265 3.92 -25.93 22.23
CA GLU A 265 5.13 -26.56 22.72
C GLU A 265 5.90 -27.26 21.60
N MET A 266 5.29 -27.53 20.44
CA MET A 266 5.92 -28.19 19.27
C MET A 266 6.20 -27.25 18.10
N ALA A 267 5.29 -26.32 17.82
CA ALA A 267 5.47 -25.35 16.76
C ALA A 267 4.79 -24.03 17.08
N VAL A 268 5.42 -22.95 16.63
CA VAL A 268 4.88 -21.59 16.74
C VAL A 268 4.82 -20.93 15.38
N THR A 269 3.83 -20.08 15.19
CA THR A 269 3.71 -19.17 14.04
C THR A 269 4.49 -17.90 14.31
N ALA A 270 5.20 -17.37 13.33
CA ALA A 270 5.87 -16.08 13.44
C ALA A 270 4.87 -14.93 13.65
N LEU A 271 3.72 -14.99 12.97
CA LEU A 271 2.61 -14.07 13.17
C LEU A 271 1.33 -14.81 13.55
N PRO A 272 0.71 -14.53 14.69
CA PRO A 272 -0.62 -15.06 14.97
C PRO A 272 -1.69 -14.45 14.05
N LEU A 273 -1.43 -13.28 13.45
CA LEU A 273 -2.30 -12.58 12.51
C LEU A 273 -1.45 -12.01 11.38
N ALA A 274 -1.77 -12.36 10.13
CA ALA A 274 -1.11 -11.79 8.96
C ALA A 274 -2.14 -11.33 7.92
N PRO A 275 -1.95 -10.15 7.30
CA PRO A 275 -2.78 -9.72 6.19
C PRO A 275 -2.41 -10.46 4.90
N THR A 276 -3.35 -10.58 3.97
CA THR A 276 -3.04 -10.99 2.61
C THR A 276 -2.40 -9.83 1.84
N LEU A 277 -1.26 -10.11 1.20
CA LEU A 277 -0.45 -9.14 0.47
C LEU A 277 -0.38 -9.53 -1.01
N ASP A 278 -0.10 -8.59 -1.91
CA ASP A 278 0.36 -8.91 -3.26
C ASP A 278 1.83 -9.37 -3.22
N LEU A 279 2.05 -10.67 -3.41
CA LEU A 279 3.39 -11.28 -3.43
C LEU A 279 3.95 -11.41 -4.87
N GLY A 280 3.43 -10.62 -5.81
CA GLY A 280 3.82 -10.59 -7.21
C GLY A 280 3.56 -11.93 -7.91
N ALA A 281 4.63 -12.62 -8.32
CA ALA A 281 4.50 -13.87 -9.08
C ALA A 281 3.81 -15.02 -8.32
N LEU A 282 3.70 -14.93 -6.99
CA LEU A 282 3.00 -15.91 -6.16
C LEU A 282 1.49 -15.63 -6.04
N GLY A 283 1.05 -14.47 -6.52
CA GLY A 283 -0.30 -13.94 -6.37
C GLY A 283 -0.51 -13.32 -4.98
N SER A 284 -1.79 -13.12 -4.61
CA SER A 284 -2.14 -12.62 -3.30
C SER A 284 -2.19 -13.73 -2.24
N GLY A 285 -1.77 -13.41 -1.02
CA GLY A 285 -1.93 -14.29 0.13
C GLY A 285 -1.24 -13.78 1.39
N ALA A 286 -1.59 -14.37 2.53
CA ALA A 286 -1.04 -14.08 3.84
C ALA A 286 0.13 -15.03 4.11
N PRO A 287 1.37 -14.55 3.99
CA PRO A 287 2.55 -15.34 4.28
C PRO A 287 2.70 -15.58 5.79
N ASN A 288 3.11 -16.79 6.17
CA ASN A 288 3.50 -17.09 7.54
C ASN A 288 4.67 -18.06 7.59
N VAL A 289 5.44 -17.98 8.68
CA VAL A 289 6.58 -18.84 8.95
C VAL A 289 6.24 -19.70 10.16
N ILE A 290 6.37 -21.00 10.00
CA ILE A 290 6.20 -21.97 11.09
C ILE A 290 7.57 -22.47 11.52
N CYS A 291 7.83 -22.32 12.82
CA CYS A 291 9.09 -22.72 13.44
C CYS A 291 8.85 -23.88 14.40
N GLY A 292 9.72 -24.88 14.32
CA GLY A 292 9.71 -26.01 15.25
C GLY A 292 10.43 -25.65 16.52
N THR A 293 9.87 -26.04 17.65
CA THR A 293 10.51 -25.92 18.96
C THR A 293 11.49 -27.10 19.19
N ASP A 294 11.97 -27.23 20.42
CA ASP A 294 12.77 -28.36 20.88
C ASP A 294 12.00 -29.69 20.89
N ASN A 295 10.67 -29.67 20.80
CA ASN A 295 9.83 -30.88 20.86
C ASN A 295 9.46 -31.38 19.45
N PRO A 296 9.88 -32.59 19.06
CA PRO A 296 9.46 -33.18 17.79
C PRO A 296 8.03 -33.74 17.85
N GLY A 297 7.29 -33.69 16.74
CA GLY A 297 5.94 -34.22 16.68
C GLY A 297 5.18 -33.83 15.43
N ALA A 298 3.88 -34.09 15.41
CA ALA A 298 2.99 -33.56 14.38
C ALA A 298 2.08 -32.53 15.02
N VAL A 299 1.85 -31.43 14.30
CA VAL A 299 1.00 -30.31 14.70
C VAL A 299 0.02 -30.02 13.57
N THR A 300 -1.17 -29.62 13.94
CA THR A 300 -2.17 -29.10 13.02
C THR A 300 -2.11 -27.58 13.07
N LEU A 301 -1.95 -26.95 11.92
CA LEU A 301 -2.12 -25.51 11.81
C LEU A 301 -3.52 -25.23 11.28
N THR A 302 -4.23 -24.32 11.95
CA THR A 302 -5.49 -23.78 11.48
C THR A 302 -5.25 -22.36 10.98
N ALA A 303 -5.72 -22.03 9.78
CA ALA A 303 -5.83 -20.66 9.32
C ALA A 303 -7.31 -20.25 9.19
N ARG A 304 -7.63 -19.04 9.62
CA ARG A 304 -9.01 -18.52 9.66
C ARG A 304 -9.06 -17.09 9.16
N ILE A 305 -10.08 -16.75 8.38
CA ILE A 305 -10.33 -15.37 7.94
C ILE A 305 -10.94 -14.58 9.11
N THR A 306 -10.41 -13.41 9.41
CA THR A 306 -11.00 -12.48 10.39
C THR A 306 -11.26 -11.09 9.78
N THR A 307 -12.16 -10.32 10.41
CA THR A 307 -12.58 -8.97 9.98
C THR A 307 -12.18 -7.88 10.97
N GLY A 308 -11.33 -8.15 11.96
CA GLY A 308 -10.96 -7.17 12.98
C GLY A 308 -9.52 -7.25 13.45
N ALA A 309 -8.90 -6.07 13.62
CA ALA A 309 -7.60 -5.90 14.29
C ALA A 309 -7.73 -5.77 15.83
N ASP A 310 -8.94 -5.46 16.33
CA ASP A 310 -9.29 -5.39 17.77
C ASP A 310 -9.24 -6.77 18.48
N GLU A 311 -8.87 -7.84 17.77
CA GLU A 311 -8.78 -9.21 18.28
C GLU A 311 -7.45 -9.51 19.02
N ILE A 312 -6.48 -8.60 19.00
CA ILE A 312 -5.20 -8.80 19.71
C ILE A 312 -5.32 -8.32 21.16
N GLY A 313 -5.84 -9.22 22.01
CA GLY A 313 -5.80 -9.05 23.45
C GLY A 313 -6.43 -10.20 24.21
N LEU A 314 -5.75 -11.34 24.29
CA LEU A 314 -5.96 -12.37 25.32
C LEU A 314 -7.44 -12.82 25.52
N SER A 315 -7.79 -13.96 24.93
CA SER A 315 -9.04 -14.75 25.07
C SER A 315 -10.08 -14.63 23.94
N LEU A 316 -10.15 -15.73 23.20
CA LEU A 316 -11.14 -16.15 22.19
C LEU A 316 -12.59 -15.73 22.52
N ASP A 317 -13.24 -14.94 21.64
CA ASP A 317 -14.45 -15.30 20.85
C ASP A 317 -15.11 -14.10 20.09
N ARG A 318 -15.39 -14.35 18.80
CA ARG A 318 -16.42 -13.82 17.86
C ARG A 318 -16.45 -12.34 17.40
N ALA A 319 -15.88 -12.11 16.21
CA ALA A 319 -16.65 -11.81 14.98
C ALA A 319 -15.95 -12.16 13.65
N ALA A 320 -15.07 -13.18 13.60
CA ALA A 320 -14.53 -13.69 12.34
C ALA A 320 -15.63 -14.27 11.41
N ARG A 321 -15.51 -14.06 10.09
CA ARG A 321 -16.30 -14.85 9.12
C ARG A 321 -15.84 -16.30 9.24
N GLN A 322 -16.68 -17.17 9.79
CA GLN A 322 -16.34 -18.55 10.19
C GLN A 322 -16.01 -19.47 9.00
N ARG A 323 -14.84 -19.28 8.42
CA ARG A 323 -14.25 -20.13 7.40
C ARG A 323 -12.84 -20.48 7.84
N ASP A 324 -12.71 -21.73 8.26
CA ASP A 324 -11.48 -22.28 8.79
C ASP A 324 -10.96 -23.31 7.79
N VAL A 325 -9.65 -23.30 7.55
CA VAL A 325 -8.96 -24.37 6.83
C VAL A 325 -7.78 -24.84 7.66
N GLU A 326 -7.64 -26.15 7.73
CA GLU A 326 -6.60 -26.83 8.48
C GLU A 326 -5.56 -27.41 7.52
N VAL A 327 -4.29 -27.31 7.88
CA VAL A 327 -3.21 -28.08 7.25
C VAL A 327 -2.37 -28.73 8.34
N GLU A 328 -2.15 -30.04 8.20
CA GLU A 328 -1.30 -30.81 9.10
C GLU A 328 0.18 -30.67 8.70
N TYR A 329 1.04 -30.45 9.69
CA TYR A 329 2.49 -30.39 9.56
C TYR A 329 3.15 -31.41 10.47
N THR A 330 4.24 -32.01 9.99
CA THR A 330 5.11 -32.84 10.84
C THR A 330 6.39 -32.07 11.14
N VAL A 331 6.58 -31.67 12.40
CA VAL A 331 7.83 -31.12 12.91
C VAL A 331 8.82 -32.28 13.08
N GLN A 332 9.80 -32.35 12.19
CA GLN A 332 10.82 -33.39 12.29
C GLN A 332 11.89 -32.97 13.30
N GLY A 333 12.06 -33.78 14.35
CA GLY A 333 13.21 -33.67 15.23
C GLY A 333 14.50 -33.85 14.44
N LEU A 334 15.46 -32.95 14.64
CA LEU A 334 16.81 -33.18 14.14
C LEU A 334 17.35 -34.45 14.79
N ALA A 335 17.92 -35.34 13.97
CA ALA A 335 18.65 -36.49 14.49
C ALA A 335 19.88 -35.97 15.25
N THR A 336 19.85 -36.12 16.57
CA THR A 336 20.99 -35.83 17.48
C THR A 336 22.22 -36.65 17.13
#